data_AF-A0A327T3G6-F1
#
_entry.id   AF-A0A327T3G6-F1
#
_cell.length_a   1.000
_cell.length_b   1.000
_cell.length_c   1.000
_cell.angle_alpha   90.00
_cell.angle_beta   90.00
_cell.angle_gamma   90.00
#
_symmetry.space_group_name_H-M   'P 1'
#
loop_
_entity.id
_entity.type
_entity.pdbx_description
1 polymer ?
#
loop_
_entity_poly.entity_id
_entity_poly.type
_entity_poly.pdbx_seq_one_letter_code
_entity_poly.pdbx_strand_id
1 'polypeptide(L)'
;MQFLTRMLSSFDYHSWLELGQSLWPTTKYRLTIASTMFSVMFPLIDRVFGLDTYAFALLILVFMAEVTSGVVAAHIRKEGISSMKLSRFSFKVFYYLVLIALPYVMSQSFKAHQRAAAALMFDWLHLFLLSQILLENVVSVLENLAVISGKEKTHWISKIQDKLNNLLS
;
A
#
# COMPACT_ATOMS: atom_id res chain seq x y z
N MET A 1 -8.60 -43.72 -22.09
CA MET A 1 -7.15 -43.39 -22.02
C MET A 1 -6.54 -43.13 -23.39
N GLN A 2 -6.65 -44.03 -24.38
CA GLN A 2 -6.08 -43.83 -25.73
C GLN A 2 -6.71 -42.67 -26.55
N PHE A 3 -8.01 -42.43 -26.43
CA PHE A 3 -8.68 -41.32 -27.11
C PHE A 3 -8.19 -39.95 -26.61
N LEU A 4 -8.10 -39.78 -25.29
CA LEU A 4 -7.60 -38.56 -24.64
C LEU A 4 -6.14 -38.27 -24.97
N THR A 5 -5.29 -39.30 -25.03
CA THR A 5 -3.88 -39.14 -25.41
C THR A 5 -3.72 -38.78 -26.89
N ARG A 6 -4.53 -39.34 -27.79
CA ARG A 6 -4.59 -38.91 -29.21
C ARG A 6 -5.07 -37.46 -29.36
N MET A 7 -6.08 -37.06 -28.59
CA MET A 7 -6.57 -35.68 -28.56
C MET A 7 -5.51 -34.71 -28.01
N LEU A 8 -4.78 -35.08 -26.96
CA LEU A 8 -3.68 -34.28 -26.43
C LEU A 8 -2.55 -34.12 -27.45
N SER A 9 -2.21 -35.18 -28.18
CA SER A 9 -1.20 -35.13 -29.23
C SER A 9 -1.61 -34.26 -30.42
N SER A 10 -2.91 -34.06 -30.70
CA SER A 10 -3.36 -33.11 -31.73
C SER A 10 -3.22 -31.64 -31.31
N PHE A 11 -2.97 -31.37 -30.03
CA PHE A 11 -2.67 -30.05 -29.48
C PHE A 11 -1.19 -29.89 -29.10
N ASP A 12 -0.29 -30.73 -29.64
CA ASP A 12 1.14 -30.78 -29.32
C ASP A 12 1.48 -31.06 -27.84
N TYR A 13 0.56 -31.70 -27.10
CA TYR A 13 0.85 -32.22 -25.77
C TYR A 13 1.18 -33.71 -25.86
N HIS A 14 2.46 -34.05 -25.75
CA HIS A 14 2.98 -35.42 -25.78
C HIS A 14 2.87 -36.12 -24.42
N SER A 15 2.57 -35.38 -23.35
CA SER A 15 2.31 -35.94 -22.03
C SER A 15 1.24 -35.16 -21.25
N TRP A 16 0.61 -35.83 -20.28
CA TRP A 16 -0.25 -35.18 -19.29
C TRP A 16 0.51 -34.12 -18.47
N LEU A 17 1.83 -34.26 -18.35
CA LEU A 17 2.68 -33.30 -17.67
C LEU A 17 2.88 -32.02 -18.49
N GLU A 18 2.99 -32.11 -19.81
CA GLU A 18 3.05 -30.94 -20.69
C GLU A 18 1.72 -30.16 -20.70
N LEU A 19 0.59 -30.86 -20.67
CA LEU A 19 -0.72 -30.23 -20.45
C LEU A 19 -0.79 -29.53 -19.07
N GLY A 20 -0.31 -30.20 -18.01
CA GLY A 20 -0.24 -29.59 -16.68
C GLY A 20 0.64 -28.34 -16.64
N GLN A 21 1.77 -28.36 -17.37
CA GLN A 21 2.66 -27.22 -17.49
C GLN A 21 2.08 -26.08 -18.35
N SER A 22 1.18 -26.37 -19.30
CA SER A 22 0.50 -25.31 -20.06
C SER A 22 -0.63 -24.66 -19.27
N LEU A 23 -1.36 -25.43 -18.46
CA LEU A 23 -2.38 -24.93 -17.54
C LEU A 23 -1.78 -24.17 -16.35
N TRP A 24 -0.58 -24.58 -15.91
CA TRP A 24 0.14 -23.95 -14.80
C TRP A 24 1.57 -23.58 -15.21
N PRO A 25 1.75 -22.56 -16.08
CA PRO A 25 3.05 -22.19 -16.64
C PRO A 25 4.04 -21.71 -15.58
N THR A 26 3.59 -21.27 -14.40
CA THR A 26 4.50 -20.84 -13.33
C THR A 26 5.36 -21.99 -12.79
N THR A 27 4.94 -23.26 -12.96
CA THR A 27 5.76 -24.44 -12.63
C THR A 27 6.94 -24.61 -13.60
N LYS A 28 6.73 -24.32 -14.90
CA LYS A 28 7.77 -24.34 -15.93
C LYS A 28 8.90 -23.35 -15.64
N TYR A 29 8.56 -22.16 -15.15
CA TYR A 29 9.52 -21.09 -14.87
C TYR A 29 10.01 -21.04 -13.40
N ARG A 30 9.61 -22.02 -12.57
CA ARG A 30 9.86 -22.01 -11.11
C ARG A 30 9.38 -20.74 -10.40
N LEU A 31 8.39 -20.06 -10.98
CA LEU A 31 7.76 -18.87 -10.43
C LEU A 31 6.57 -19.20 -9.53
N THR A 32 6.26 -20.48 -9.32
CA THR A 32 5.09 -20.92 -8.54
C THR A 32 5.02 -20.25 -7.18
N ILE A 33 6.12 -20.27 -6.40
CA ILE A 33 6.15 -19.66 -5.06
C ILE A 33 5.83 -18.16 -5.14
N ALA A 34 6.52 -17.41 -6.01
CA ALA A 34 6.30 -15.99 -6.17
C ALA A 34 4.85 -15.69 -6.61
N SER A 35 4.36 -16.41 -7.63
CA SER A 35 2.99 -16.23 -8.13
C SER A 35 1.94 -16.51 -7.05
N THR A 36 2.12 -17.56 -6.24
CA THR A 36 1.23 -17.89 -5.14
C THR A 36 1.26 -16.82 -4.06
N MET A 37 2.43 -16.29 -3.69
CA MET A 37 2.51 -15.20 -2.72
C MET A 37 1.78 -13.95 -3.22
N PHE A 38 2.00 -13.54 -4.46
CA PHE A 38 1.28 -12.41 -5.06
C PHE A 38 -0.23 -12.64 -5.09
N SER A 39 -0.69 -13.82 -5.50
CA SER A 39 -2.12 -14.15 -5.57
C SER A 39 -2.82 -14.15 -4.21
N VAL A 40 -2.10 -14.47 -3.11
CA VAL A 40 -2.68 -14.46 -1.76
C VAL A 40 -2.63 -13.07 -1.11
N MET A 41 -1.59 -12.28 -1.37
CA MET A 41 -1.41 -11.00 -0.70
C MET A 41 -2.42 -9.94 -1.13
N PHE A 42 -2.70 -9.78 -2.43
CA PHE A 42 -3.58 -8.70 -2.90
C PHE A 42 -5.03 -8.82 -2.39
N PRO A 43 -5.67 -10.00 -2.40
CA PRO A 43 -7.00 -10.15 -1.82
C PRO A 43 -7.02 -9.88 -0.31
N LEU A 44 -5.95 -10.21 0.41
CA LEU A 44 -5.85 -9.90 1.84
C LEU A 44 -5.76 -8.40 2.08
N ILE A 45 -5.02 -7.67 1.25
CA ILE A 45 -4.91 -6.21 1.34
C ILE A 45 -6.28 -5.56 1.16
N ASP A 46 -7.03 -5.94 0.11
CA ASP A 46 -8.38 -5.42 -0.13
C ASP A 46 -9.32 -5.78 1.04
N ARG A 47 -9.29 -7.03 1.50
CA ARG A 47 -10.16 -7.48 2.60
C ARG A 47 -9.86 -6.84 3.95
N VAL A 48 -8.63 -6.41 4.20
CA VAL A 48 -8.22 -5.84 5.50
C VAL A 48 -8.27 -4.32 5.47
N PHE A 49 -7.80 -3.70 4.40
CA PHE A 49 -7.65 -2.25 4.32
C PHE A 49 -8.69 -1.58 3.43
N GLY A 50 -9.43 -2.33 2.60
CA GLY A 50 -10.39 -1.73 1.67
C GLY A 50 -9.74 -0.87 0.60
N LEU A 51 -8.48 -1.15 0.28
CA LEU A 51 -7.72 -0.45 -0.73
C LEU A 51 -7.58 -1.35 -1.94
N ASP A 52 -7.86 -0.79 -3.11
CA ASP A 52 -7.50 -1.45 -4.36
C ASP A 52 -5.96 -1.56 -4.49
N THR A 53 -5.51 -2.35 -5.46
CA THR A 53 -4.08 -2.61 -5.66
C THR A 53 -3.29 -1.33 -5.94
N TYR A 54 -3.87 -0.35 -6.63
CA TYR A 54 -3.20 0.89 -7.00
C TYR A 54 -3.12 1.86 -5.81
N ALA A 55 -4.19 2.00 -5.04
CA ALA A 55 -4.25 2.81 -3.83
C ALA A 55 -3.26 2.30 -2.77
N PHE A 56 -3.17 0.97 -2.59
CA PHE A 56 -2.18 0.37 -1.71
C PHE A 56 -0.75 0.60 -2.21
N ALA A 57 -0.50 0.45 -3.52
CA ALA A 57 0.82 0.74 -4.08
C ALA A 57 1.24 2.20 -3.86
N LEU A 58 0.30 3.15 -4.02
CA LEU A 58 0.56 4.57 -3.73
C LEU A 58 0.86 4.81 -2.24
N LEU A 59 0.14 4.17 -1.34
CA LEU A 59 0.39 4.25 0.10
C LEU A 59 1.81 3.77 0.45
N ILE A 60 2.25 2.66 -0.14
CA ILE A 60 3.61 2.14 0.04
C ILE A 60 4.65 3.12 -0.53
N LEU A 61 4.41 3.70 -1.71
CA LEU A 61 5.30 4.71 -2.27
C LEU A 61 5.44 5.94 -1.36
N VAL A 62 4.36 6.38 -0.73
CA VAL A 62 4.37 7.50 0.22
C VAL A 62 5.19 7.15 1.48
N PHE A 63 5.01 5.94 2.03
CA PHE A 63 5.83 5.48 3.15
C PHE A 63 7.31 5.37 2.79
N MET A 64 7.62 4.84 1.61
CA MET A 64 9.00 4.79 1.12
C MET A 64 9.59 6.19 0.97
N ALA A 65 8.84 7.14 0.38
CA ALA A 65 9.27 8.52 0.24
C ALA A 65 9.55 9.18 1.60
N GLU A 66 8.71 8.94 2.61
CA GLU A 66 8.94 9.44 3.97
C GLU A 66 10.23 8.89 4.57
N VAL A 67 10.46 7.57 4.53
CA VAL A 67 11.70 6.97 5.08
C VAL A 67 12.91 7.49 4.34
N THR A 68 12.89 7.45 3.00
CA THR A 68 14.05 7.84 2.20
C THR A 68 14.37 9.31 2.41
N SER A 69 13.36 10.19 2.42
CA SER A 69 13.58 11.62 2.66
C SER A 69 14.08 11.88 4.08
N GLY A 70 13.56 11.16 5.08
CA GLY A 70 14.02 11.27 6.48
C GLY A 70 15.46 10.80 6.67
N VAL A 71 15.86 9.69 6.02
CA VAL A 71 17.23 9.18 6.06
C VAL A 71 18.21 10.15 5.40
N VAL A 72 17.85 10.69 4.23
CA VAL A 72 18.69 11.68 3.52
C VAL A 72 18.82 12.96 4.34
N ALA A 73 17.71 13.47 4.91
CA ALA A 73 17.73 14.64 5.78
C ALA A 73 18.59 14.43 7.04
N ALA A 74 18.53 13.24 7.66
CA ALA A 74 19.37 12.90 8.80
C ALA A 74 20.87 12.87 8.43
N HIS A 75 21.21 12.33 7.26
CA HIS A 75 22.57 12.32 6.75
C HIS A 75 23.11 13.74 6.51
N ILE A 76 22.32 14.63 5.91
CA ILE A 76 22.68 16.04 5.68
C ILE A 76 22.92 16.78 7.01
N ARG A 77 22.13 16.48 8.04
CA ARG A 77 22.30 17.02 9.39
C ARG A 77 23.45 16.37 10.18
N LYS A 78 24.16 15.39 9.60
CA LYS A 78 25.19 14.58 10.26
C LYS A 78 24.69 13.89 11.53
N GLU A 79 23.39 13.61 11.60
CA GLU A 79 22.80 12.87 12.70
C GLU A 79 22.92 11.37 12.43
N GLY A 80 23.30 10.59 13.44
CA GLY A 80 23.30 9.13 13.33
C GLY A 80 21.90 8.57 13.03
N ILE A 81 21.83 7.58 12.15
CA ILE A 81 20.65 6.73 11.99
C ILE A 81 20.60 5.82 13.21
N SER A 82 19.71 6.12 14.15
CA SER A 82 19.50 5.25 15.31
C SER A 82 18.32 4.30 15.07
N SER A 83 18.42 3.12 15.67
CA SER A 83 17.30 2.16 15.73
C SER A 83 16.03 2.78 16.29
N MET A 84 16.15 3.72 17.22
CA MET A 84 15.03 4.47 17.79
C MET A 84 14.29 5.32 16.75
N LYS A 85 15.00 5.96 15.81
CA LYS A 85 14.37 6.74 14.73
C LYS A 85 13.60 5.84 13.77
N LEU A 86 14.19 4.70 13.39
CA LEU A 86 13.52 3.71 12.53
C LEU A 86 12.30 3.11 13.23
N SER A 87 12.42 2.79 14.53
CA SER A 87 11.31 2.27 15.34
C SER A 87 10.13 3.23 15.41
N ARG A 88 10.36 4.55 15.50
CA ARG A 88 9.30 5.56 15.47
C ARG A 88 8.55 5.56 14.15
N PHE A 89 9.29 5.45 13.04
CA PHE A 89 8.68 5.34 11.71
C PHE A 89 7.86 4.05 11.58
N SER A 90 8.42 2.90 11.97
CA SER A 90 7.68 1.62 11.92
C SER A 90 6.42 1.65 12.79
N PHE A 91 6.48 2.25 13.97
CA PHE A 91 5.33 2.44 14.84
C PHE A 91 4.27 3.35 14.20
N LYS A 92 4.69 4.44 13.55
CA LYS A 92 3.80 5.33 12.78
C LYS A 92 3.08 4.59 11.66
N VAL A 93 3.81 3.82 10.85
CA VAL A 93 3.23 2.99 9.78
C VAL A 93 2.24 1.98 10.35
N PHE A 94 2.62 1.25 11.39
CA PHE A 94 1.73 0.29 12.05
C PHE A 94 0.43 0.96 12.53
N TYR A 95 0.55 2.11 13.20
CA TYR A 95 -0.59 2.87 13.68
C TYR A 95 -1.53 3.29 12.53
N TYR A 96 -0.97 3.77 11.42
CA TYR A 96 -1.75 4.12 10.24
C TYR A 96 -2.45 2.93 9.59
N LEU A 97 -1.77 1.79 9.49
CA LEU A 97 -2.39 0.57 8.98
C LEU A 97 -3.58 0.12 9.85
N VAL A 98 -3.45 0.22 11.18
CA VAL A 98 -4.56 -0.07 12.11
C VAL A 98 -5.72 0.92 11.93
N LEU A 99 -5.44 2.22 11.83
CA LEU A 99 -6.46 3.26 11.64
C LEU A 99 -7.20 3.14 10.30
N ILE A 100 -6.57 2.60 9.26
CA ILE A 100 -7.21 2.32 7.98
C ILE A 100 -8.05 1.04 8.08
N ALA A 101 -7.46 -0.03 8.60
CA ALA A 101 -8.11 -1.34 8.65
C ALA A 101 -9.35 -1.37 9.55
N LEU A 102 -9.27 -0.77 10.74
CA LEU A 102 -10.34 -0.84 11.73
C LEU A 102 -11.70 -0.32 11.22
N PRO A 103 -11.83 0.92 10.71
CA PRO A 103 -13.10 1.42 10.20
C PRO A 103 -13.58 0.63 8.97
N TYR A 104 -12.68 0.19 8.09
CA TYR A 104 -13.07 -0.63 6.94
C TYR A 104 -13.67 -1.97 7.36
N VAL A 105 -12.98 -2.72 8.23
CA VAL A 105 -13.46 -4.01 8.73
C VAL A 105 -14.77 -3.84 9.51
N MET A 106 -14.90 -2.76 10.30
CA MET A 106 -16.15 -2.43 10.98
C MET A 106 -17.28 -2.20 9.98
N SER A 107 -17.05 -1.41 8.93
CA SER A 107 -18.04 -1.18 7.87
C SER A 107 -18.50 -2.49 7.23
N GLN A 108 -17.55 -3.36 6.83
CA GLN A 108 -17.87 -4.66 6.22
C GLN A 108 -18.67 -5.56 7.18
N SER A 109 -18.32 -5.56 8.47
CA SER A 109 -19.08 -6.28 9.49
C SER A 109 -20.51 -5.75 9.61
N PHE A 110 -20.72 -4.44 9.62
CA PHE A 110 -22.07 -3.86 9.69
C PHE A 110 -22.88 -4.10 8.41
N LYS A 111 -22.25 -4.12 7.23
CA LYS A 111 -22.90 -4.52 5.96
C LYS A 111 -23.39 -5.96 6.03
N ALA A 112 -22.55 -6.88 6.52
CA ALA A 112 -22.91 -8.29 6.67
C ALA A 112 -24.11 -8.51 7.63
N HIS A 113 -24.26 -7.65 8.65
CA HIS A 113 -25.38 -7.68 9.59
C HIS A 113 -26.56 -6.80 9.19
N GLN A 114 -26.62 -6.31 7.94
CA GLN A 114 -27.69 -5.47 7.40
C GLN A 114 -27.93 -4.15 8.18
N ARG A 115 -26.89 -3.61 8.83
CA ARG A 115 -26.94 -2.34 9.58
C ARG A 115 -26.41 -1.19 8.72
N ALA A 116 -27.20 -0.78 7.72
CA ALA A 116 -26.77 0.17 6.69
C ALA A 116 -26.25 1.52 7.21
N ALA A 117 -26.92 2.12 8.21
CA ALA A 117 -26.50 3.41 8.76
C ALA A 117 -25.12 3.36 9.43
N ALA A 118 -24.86 2.30 10.22
CA ALA A 118 -23.57 2.10 10.86
C ALA A 118 -22.47 1.80 9.84
N ALA A 119 -22.77 0.98 8.84
CA ALA A 119 -21.84 0.71 7.73
C ALA A 119 -21.42 1.99 7.02
N LEU A 120 -22.37 2.86 6.67
CA LEU A 120 -22.10 4.13 5.99
C LEU A 120 -21.23 5.06 6.83
N MET A 121 -21.49 5.14 8.14
CA MET A 121 -20.68 5.94 9.07
C MET A 121 -19.22 5.47 9.09
N PHE A 122 -18.98 4.15 9.18
CA PHE A 122 -17.64 3.58 9.19
C PHE A 122 -16.94 3.64 7.82
N ASP A 123 -17.67 3.53 6.72
CA ASP A 123 -17.13 3.81 5.37
C ASP A 123 -16.64 5.25 5.26
N TRP A 124 -17.43 6.22 5.73
CA TRP A 124 -17.04 7.62 5.71
C TRP A 124 -15.82 7.87 6.60
N LEU A 125 -15.80 7.30 7.81
CA LEU A 125 -14.66 7.37 8.72
C LEU A 125 -13.39 6.76 8.10
N HIS A 126 -13.52 5.64 7.39
CA HIS A 126 -12.41 5.01 6.67
C HIS A 126 -11.82 5.96 5.63
N LEU A 127 -12.65 6.54 4.77
CA LEU A 127 -12.19 7.50 3.74
C LEU A 127 -11.58 8.77 4.34
N PHE A 128 -12.17 9.28 5.43
CA PHE A 128 -11.65 10.43 6.14
C PHE A 128 -10.25 10.16 6.73
N LEU A 129 -10.10 9.06 7.46
CA LEU A 129 -8.82 8.68 8.08
C LEU A 129 -7.75 8.38 7.04
N LEU A 130 -8.10 7.70 5.95
CA LEU A 130 -7.19 7.48 4.83
C LEU A 130 -6.68 8.80 4.24
N SER A 131 -7.59 9.74 4.00
CA SER A 131 -7.24 11.07 3.46
C SER A 131 -6.35 11.86 4.41
N GLN A 132 -6.65 11.84 5.71
CA GLN A 132 -5.84 12.48 6.75
C GLN A 132 -4.44 11.86 6.82
N ILE A 133 -4.33 10.53 6.80
CA ILE A 133 -3.02 9.84 6.81
C ILE A 133 -2.19 10.22 5.58
N LEU A 134 -2.79 10.27 4.39
CA LEU A 134 -2.09 10.71 3.18
C LEU A 134 -1.59 12.14 3.32
N LEU A 135 -2.42 13.05 3.83
CA LEU A 135 -2.03 14.44 4.07
C LEU A 135 -0.87 14.56 5.06
N GLU A 136 -0.94 13.86 6.19
CA GLU A 136 0.12 13.84 7.21
C GLU A 136 1.45 13.33 6.66
N ASN A 137 1.43 12.29 5.82
CA ASN A 137 2.65 11.80 5.16
C ASN A 137 3.19 12.83 4.16
N VAL A 138 2.33 13.49 3.38
CA VAL A 138 2.76 14.56 2.46
C VAL A 138 3.44 15.69 3.23
N VAL A 139 2.85 16.14 4.33
CA VAL A 139 3.45 17.16 5.21
C VAL A 139 4.81 16.69 5.72
N SER A 140 4.90 15.45 6.23
CA SER A 140 6.16 14.89 6.73
C SER A 140 7.25 14.82 5.65
N VAL A 141 6.90 14.43 4.43
CA VAL A 141 7.83 14.45 3.28
C VAL A 141 8.27 15.87 2.94
N LEU A 142 7.35 16.84 2.93
CA LEU A 142 7.67 18.25 2.66
C LEU A 142 8.62 18.84 3.70
N GLU A 143 8.46 18.50 4.98
CA GLU A 143 9.39 18.91 6.03
C GLU A 143 10.80 18.36 5.77
N ASN A 144 10.91 17.08 5.44
CA ASN A 144 12.20 16.46 5.13
C ASN A 144 12.84 17.07 3.88
N LEU A 145 12.05 17.36 2.83
CA LEU A 145 12.52 18.04 1.62
C LEU A 145 13.00 19.47 1.89
N ALA A 146 12.36 20.19 2.81
CA ALA A 146 12.81 21.52 3.22
C ALA A 146 14.22 21.47 3.81
N VAL A 147 14.45 20.49 4.70
CA VAL A 147 15.78 20.24 5.29
C VAL A 147 16.82 19.88 4.25
N ILE A 148 16.46 18.99 3.31
CA ILE A 148 17.37 18.59 2.22
C ILE A 148 17.76 19.80 1.37
N SER A 149 16.84 20.76 1.20
CA SER A 149 17.08 22.01 0.47
C SER A 149 17.83 23.07 1.29
N GLY A 150 18.28 22.75 2.51
CA GLY A 150 18.95 23.71 3.41
C GLY A 150 18.03 24.77 4.01
N LYS A 151 16.71 24.57 3.95
CA LYS A 151 15.70 25.51 4.48
C LYS A 151 15.18 25.07 5.84
N GLU A 152 14.48 25.97 6.52
CA GLU A 152 13.72 25.62 7.72
C GLU A 152 12.59 24.62 7.38
N LYS A 153 12.31 23.70 8.30
CA LYS A 153 11.34 22.60 8.11
C LYS A 153 9.97 23.09 7.63
N THR A 154 9.54 24.23 8.13
CA THR A 154 8.22 24.82 7.85
C THR A 154 8.14 25.53 6.50
N HIS A 155 9.25 25.72 5.78
CA HIS A 155 9.29 26.57 4.59
C HIS A 155 8.31 26.17 3.48
N TRP A 156 8.21 24.88 3.15
CA TRP A 156 7.29 24.43 2.11
C TRP A 156 5.83 24.45 2.59
N ILE A 157 5.61 24.22 3.87
CA ILE A 157 4.29 24.26 4.51
C ILE A 157 3.76 25.70 4.50
N SER A 158 4.57 26.66 4.93
CA SER A 158 4.18 28.08 4.95
C SER A 158 3.86 28.59 3.54
N LYS A 159 4.66 28.20 2.54
CA LYS A 159 4.40 28.57 1.15
C LYS A 159 3.08 28.02 0.60
N ILE A 160 2.66 26.84 1.05
CA ILE A 160 1.35 26.26 0.68
C ILE A 160 0.24 27.03 1.39
N GLN A 161 0.40 27.33 2.69
CA GLN A 161 -0.56 28.13 3.46
C GLN A 161 -0.78 29.51 2.84
N ASP A 162 0.30 30.21 2.47
CA ASP A 162 0.24 31.53 1.83
C ASP A 162 -0.53 31.47 0.50
N LYS A 163 -0.29 30.43 -0.32
CA LYS A 163 -1.02 30.24 -1.58
C LYS A 163 -2.49 29.94 -1.37
N LEU A 164 -2.84 29.12 -0.38
CA LEU A 164 -4.24 28.80 -0.08
C LEU A 164 -4.98 30.03 0.43
N ASN A 165 -4.37 30.79 1.33
CA ASN A 165 -4.94 32.04 1.85
C ASN A 165 -5.19 33.04 0.72
N ASN A 166 -4.25 33.17 -0.23
CA ASN A 166 -4.41 34.05 -1.40
C ASN A 166 -5.45 33.58 -2.42
N LEU A 167 -5.81 32.29 -2.43
CA LEU A 167 -6.88 31.76 -3.29
C LEU A 167 -8.27 31.90 -2.65
N LEU A 168 -8.32 31.96 -1.32
CA LEU A 168 -9.54 32.09 -0.54
C LEU A 168 -9.90 33.54 -0.21
N SER A 169 -8.96 34.47 -0.38
CA SER A 169 -9.16 35.93 -0.30
C SER A 169 -9.59 36.52 -1.63
#